data_AF-A0A1G3BX47-F1
#
_entry.id   AF-A0A1G3BX47-F1
#
_cell.length_a   1.000
_cell.length_b   1.000
_cell.length_c   1.000
_cell.angle_alpha   90.00
_cell.angle_beta   90.00
_cell.angle_gamma   90.00
#
_symmetry.space_group_name_H-M   'P 1'
#
loop_
_entity.id
_entity.type
_entity.pdbx_description
1 polymer ?
#
loop_
_entity_poly.entity_id
_entity_poly.type
_entity_poly.pdbx_seq_one_letter_code
_entity_poly.pdbx_strand_id
1 'polypeptide(L)'
;MKITTMVILLIVFLPAFAFSGEIYGCIKEGKKFIEKGSKVEITTDKNTYSTETDKYGSFRLYVNDNGMCIFKVYYKGQPTQDFAVYTYENPVKYDLILEKRDDRYYLKRK
;
A
#
# COMPACT_ATOMS: atom_id res chain seq x y z
N MET A 1 22.66 14.06 -40.99
CA MET A 1 23.02 12.92 -40.10
C MET A 1 23.25 13.35 -38.65
N LYS A 2 23.98 14.44 -38.32
CA LYS A 2 24.20 14.86 -36.92
C LYS A 2 22.92 15.31 -36.17
N ILE A 3 22.02 16.03 -36.84
CA ILE A 3 20.78 16.56 -36.23
C ILE A 3 19.79 15.43 -35.93
N THR A 4 19.62 14.48 -36.85
CA THR A 4 18.75 13.30 -36.66
C THR A 4 19.22 12.42 -35.49
N THR A 5 20.53 12.25 -35.32
CA THR A 5 21.08 11.49 -34.17
C THR A 5 20.90 12.25 -32.86
N MET A 6 21.03 13.59 -32.87
CA MET A 6 20.85 14.43 -31.69
C MET A 6 19.38 14.50 -31.22
N VAL A 7 18.41 14.49 -32.14
CA VAL A 7 16.98 14.48 -31.81
C VAL A 7 16.55 13.15 -31.19
N ILE A 8 17.07 12.02 -31.70
CA ILE A 8 16.78 10.69 -31.13
C ILE A 8 17.37 10.57 -29.72
N LEU A 9 18.56 11.11 -29.48
CA LEU A 9 19.20 11.10 -28.15
C LEU A 9 18.42 11.93 -27.11
N LEU A 10 17.76 13.01 -27.53
CA LEU A 10 16.99 13.88 -26.64
C LEU A 10 15.67 13.23 -26.16
N ILE A 11 15.04 12.39 -26.98
CA ILE A 11 13.78 11.71 -26.65
C ILE A 11 13.98 10.61 -25.59
N VAL A 12 15.15 9.96 -25.57
CA VAL A 12 15.48 8.91 -24.58
C VAL A 12 15.73 9.48 -23.18
N PHE A 13 16.02 10.78 -23.08
CA PHE A 13 16.32 11.46 -21.80
C PHE A 13 15.10 12.05 -21.09
N LEU A 14 13.88 11.87 -21.61
CA LEU A 14 12.68 12.32 -20.90
C LEU A 14 12.39 11.35 -19.75
N PRO A 15 12.50 11.76 -18.48
CA PRO A 15 12.09 10.92 -17.37
C PRO A 15 10.59 10.66 -17.49
N ALA A 16 10.19 9.39 -17.57
CA ALA A 16 8.79 9.03 -17.40
C ALA A 16 8.40 9.35 -15.94
N PHE A 17 7.49 10.30 -15.75
CA PHE A 17 6.93 10.58 -14.44
C PHE A 17 6.12 9.36 -13.98
N ALA A 18 6.72 8.53 -13.13
CA ALA A 18 6.02 7.46 -12.44
C ALA A 18 5.29 8.06 -11.23
N PHE A 19 4.00 8.35 -11.39
CA PHE A 19 3.14 8.74 -10.27
C PHE A 19 2.71 7.46 -9.54
N SER A 20 3.07 7.37 -8.26
CA SER A 20 2.66 6.27 -7.39
C SER A 20 2.13 6.85 -6.10
N GLY A 21 0.90 6.50 -5.74
CA GLY A 21 0.31 6.89 -4.47
C GLY A 21 0.92 6.11 -3.33
N GLU A 22 1.45 6.82 -2.34
CA GLU A 22 1.99 6.19 -1.13
C GLU A 22 0.86 5.97 -0.11
N ILE A 23 0.70 4.73 0.34
CA ILE A 23 -0.14 4.39 1.48
C ILE A 23 0.77 3.92 2.61
N TYR A 24 0.67 4.57 3.76
CA TYR A 24 1.49 4.24 4.93
C TYR A 24 0.68 4.35 6.21
N GLY A 25 1.18 3.75 7.29
CA GLY A 25 0.55 3.85 8.60
C GLY A 25 1.02 2.78 9.56
N CYS A 26 0.26 2.59 10.64
CA CYS A 26 0.51 1.53 11.61
C CYS A 26 -0.76 0.74 11.90
N ILE A 27 -0.59 -0.53 12.27
CA ILE A 27 -1.67 -1.44 12.62
C ILE A 27 -1.51 -1.86 14.09
N LYS A 28 -2.61 -1.78 14.85
CA LYS A 28 -2.65 -2.15 16.26
C LYS A 28 -3.74 -3.15 16.57
N GLU A 29 -3.48 -4.12 17.44
CA GLU A 29 -4.51 -4.92 18.11
C GLU A 29 -4.77 -4.28 19.50
N GLY A 30 -5.91 -3.61 19.65
CA GLY A 30 -6.20 -2.80 20.84
C GLY A 30 -5.17 -1.67 21.05
N LYS A 31 -4.33 -1.78 22.09
CA LYS A 31 -3.28 -0.79 22.41
C LYS A 31 -1.89 -1.18 21.93
N LYS A 32 -1.69 -2.41 21.45
CA LYS A 32 -0.38 -2.96 21.06
C LYS A 32 -0.23 -2.93 19.54
N PHE A 33 0.97 -2.67 19.06
CA PHE A 33 1.30 -2.86 17.65
C PHE A 33 1.30 -4.34 17.29
N ILE A 34 0.92 -4.67 16.07
CA ILE A 34 1.03 -6.04 15.57
C ILE A 34 2.49 -6.46 15.37
N GLU A 35 2.72 -7.75 15.27
CA GLU A 35 4.06 -8.30 15.05
C GLU A 35 4.70 -7.82 13.74
N LYS A 36 6.03 -7.88 13.72
CA LYS A 36 6.83 -7.70 12.51
C LYS A 36 6.55 -8.85 11.55
N GLY A 37 6.52 -8.56 10.25
CA GLY A 37 6.40 -9.57 9.20
C GLY A 37 4.95 -9.94 8.86
N SER A 38 3.96 -9.27 9.44
CA SER A 38 2.57 -9.46 9.00
C SER A 38 2.44 -8.90 7.58
N LYS A 39 2.00 -9.73 6.64
CA LYS A 39 1.80 -9.33 5.25
C LYS A 39 0.65 -8.35 5.14
N VAL A 40 0.90 -7.22 4.52
CA VAL A 40 -0.09 -6.21 4.13
C VAL A 40 -0.26 -6.27 2.62
N GLU A 41 -1.49 -6.31 2.15
CA GLU A 41 -1.83 -6.43 0.74
C GLU A 41 -2.82 -5.34 0.33
N ILE A 42 -2.55 -4.70 -0.80
CA ILE A 42 -3.43 -3.72 -1.44
C ILE A 42 -3.72 -4.22 -2.86
N THR A 43 -4.98 -4.49 -3.13
CA THR A 43 -5.47 -4.93 -4.43
C THR A 43 -6.22 -3.79 -5.12
N THR A 44 -5.79 -3.47 -6.33
CA THR A 44 -6.46 -2.55 -7.27
C THR A 44 -7.15 -3.38 -8.36
N ASP A 45 -7.86 -2.73 -9.28
CA ASP A 45 -8.45 -3.43 -10.43
C ASP A 45 -7.40 -4.05 -11.37
N LYS A 46 -6.14 -3.58 -11.31
CA LYS A 46 -5.07 -4.00 -12.22
C LYS A 46 -4.02 -4.86 -11.55
N ASN A 47 -3.65 -4.53 -10.31
CA ASN A 47 -2.47 -5.06 -9.66
C ASN A 47 -2.73 -5.35 -8.18
N THR A 48 -1.96 -6.30 -7.65
CA THR A 48 -1.85 -6.53 -6.22
C THR A 48 -0.46 -6.16 -5.76
N TYR A 49 -0.39 -5.30 -4.75
CA TYR A 49 0.84 -4.85 -4.12
C TYR A 49 0.91 -5.43 -2.71
N SER A 50 2.10 -5.81 -2.26
CA SER A 50 2.27 -6.27 -0.88
C SER A 50 3.55 -5.77 -0.23
N THR A 51 3.51 -5.66 1.09
CA THR A 51 4.64 -5.33 1.97
C THR A 51 4.48 -6.07 3.29
N GLU A 52 5.44 -5.92 4.19
CA GLU A 52 5.39 -6.50 5.53
C GLU A 52 5.46 -5.39 6.58
N THR A 53 4.85 -5.65 7.74
CA THR A 53 4.97 -4.74 8.88
C THR A 53 6.35 -4.77 9.49
N ASP A 54 6.81 -3.61 9.97
CA ASP A 54 8.04 -3.49 10.73
C ASP A 54 7.86 -3.86 12.23
N LYS A 55 8.92 -3.69 13.03
CA LYS A 55 8.90 -3.96 14.48
C LYS A 55 7.92 -3.09 15.29
N TYR A 56 7.37 -2.04 14.70
CA TYR A 56 6.38 -1.15 15.27
C TYR A 56 5.02 -1.32 14.60
N GLY A 57 4.76 -2.45 13.93
CA GLY A 57 3.49 -2.69 13.22
C GLY A 57 3.23 -1.66 12.11
N SER A 58 4.26 -0.95 11.64
CA SER A 58 4.14 0.08 10.62
C SER A 58 4.33 -0.53 9.24
N PHE A 59 3.62 0.01 8.25
CA PHE A 59 3.71 -0.40 6.86
C PHE A 59 3.83 0.83 5.96
N ARG A 60 4.44 0.64 4.80
CA ARG A 60 4.53 1.61 3.71
C ARG A 60 4.50 0.86 2.39
N LEU A 61 3.68 1.32 1.46
CA LEU A 61 3.52 0.72 0.15
C LEU A 61 3.21 1.79 -0.91
N TYR A 62 3.75 1.59 -2.11
CA TYR A 62 3.56 2.46 -3.27
C TYR A 62 2.61 1.78 -4.26
N VAL A 63 1.49 2.43 -4.56
CA VAL A 63 0.43 1.93 -5.45
C VAL A 63 0.41 2.81 -6.69
N ASN A 64 0.70 2.24 -7.87
CA ASN A 64 0.79 3.02 -9.12
C ASN A 64 -0.59 3.38 -9.71
N ASP A 65 -1.67 2.97 -9.06
CA ASP A 65 -3.03 3.33 -9.44
C ASP A 65 -3.59 4.37 -8.46
N ASN A 66 -4.47 5.24 -8.95
CA ASN A 66 -5.28 6.15 -8.13
C ASN A 66 -6.72 5.61 -8.05
N GLY A 67 -7.39 5.82 -6.91
CA GLY A 67 -8.77 5.39 -6.70
C GLY A 67 -8.96 4.42 -5.53
N MET A 68 -10.09 3.71 -5.53
CA MET A 68 -10.44 2.74 -4.50
C MET A 68 -9.59 1.48 -4.63
N CYS A 69 -9.14 0.93 -3.51
CA CYS A 69 -8.43 -0.33 -3.42
C CYS A 69 -8.94 -1.14 -2.24
N ILE A 70 -8.71 -2.45 -2.29
CA ILE A 70 -8.98 -3.36 -1.18
C ILE A 70 -7.70 -3.58 -0.39
N PHE A 71 -7.74 -3.28 0.90
CA PHE A 71 -6.66 -3.47 1.85
C PHE A 71 -6.92 -4.70 2.71
N LYS A 72 -5.92 -5.57 2.86
CA LYS A 72 -5.94 -6.75 3.73
C LYS A 72 -4.66 -6.86 4.54
N VAL A 73 -4.78 -7.41 5.75
CA VAL A 73 -3.64 -7.81 6.58
C VAL A 73 -3.76 -9.29 6.86
N TYR A 74 -2.68 -10.04 6.66
CA TYR A 74 -2.59 -11.43 7.08
C TYR A 74 -2.08 -11.45 8.52
N TYR A 75 -2.96 -11.81 9.44
CA TYR A 75 -2.72 -11.77 10.87
C TYR A 75 -3.05 -13.13 11.50
N LYS A 76 -2.11 -13.70 12.26
CA LYS A 76 -2.26 -15.03 12.90
C LYS A 76 -2.73 -16.13 11.91
N GLY A 77 -2.19 -16.11 10.69
CA GLY A 77 -2.48 -17.13 9.67
C GLY A 77 -3.77 -16.92 8.87
N GLN A 78 -4.52 -15.84 9.08
CA GLN A 78 -5.73 -15.53 8.31
C GLN A 78 -5.77 -14.08 7.80
N PRO A 79 -6.36 -13.82 6.62
CA PRO A 79 -6.58 -12.47 6.15
C PRO A 79 -7.69 -11.78 6.94
N THR A 80 -7.59 -10.45 7.09
CA THR A 80 -8.71 -9.62 7.53
C THR A 80 -9.82 -9.58 6.48
N GLN A 81 -11.02 -9.18 6.91
CA GLN A 81 -12.05 -8.75 5.98
C GLN A 81 -11.54 -7.59 5.10
N ASP A 82 -12.02 -7.55 3.84
CA ASP A 82 -11.77 -6.48 2.89
C ASP A 82 -12.05 -5.10 3.51
N PHE A 83 -11.04 -4.23 3.48
CA PHE A 83 -11.14 -2.86 3.96
C PHE A 83 -10.87 -1.90 2.80
N ALA A 84 -11.82 -1.04 2.48
CA ALA A 84 -11.66 -0.07 1.39
C ALA A 84 -10.68 1.03 1.80
N VAL A 85 -9.65 1.24 0.98
CA VAL A 85 -8.74 2.39 1.06
C VAL A 85 -8.73 3.13 -0.27
N TYR A 86 -8.29 4.36 -0.24
CA TYR A 86 -8.12 5.19 -1.43
C TYR A 86 -6.67 5.65 -1.55
N THR A 87 -6.16 5.55 -2.76
CA THR A 87 -4.82 6.00 -3.19
C THR A 87 -4.98 7.22 -4.10
N TYR A 88 -4.05 8.16 -3.94
CA TYR A 88 -3.97 9.42 -4.66
C TYR A 88 -2.50 9.74 -4.92
N GLU A 89 -2.22 10.73 -5.75
CA GLU A 89 -0.83 11.18 -6.01
C GLU A 89 -0.09 11.59 -4.73
N ASN A 90 -0.81 12.14 -3.74
CA ASN A 90 -0.23 12.51 -2.46
C ASN A 90 -0.27 11.32 -1.47
N PRO A 91 0.77 11.17 -0.62
CA PRO A 91 0.80 10.13 0.40
C PRO A 91 -0.40 10.20 1.35
N VAL A 92 -1.05 9.05 1.60
CA VAL A 92 -2.18 8.93 2.53
C VAL A 92 -1.84 8.03 3.70
N LYS A 93 -2.13 8.54 4.90
CA LYS A 93 -1.92 7.82 6.15
C LYS A 93 -3.16 7.04 6.58
N TYR A 94 -3.01 5.73 6.80
CA TYR A 94 -4.01 4.85 7.39
C TYR A 94 -3.48 4.21 8.67
N ASP A 95 -3.79 4.84 9.81
CA ASP A 95 -3.62 4.19 11.12
C ASP A 95 -4.83 3.31 11.40
N LEU A 96 -4.60 2.01 11.56
CA LEU A 96 -5.64 1.00 11.64
C LEU A 96 -5.60 0.24 12.97
N ILE A 97 -6.79 -0.16 13.41
CA ILE A 97 -7.01 -1.03 14.57
C ILE A 97 -7.61 -2.33 14.06
N LEU A 98 -7.00 -3.45 14.44
CA LEU A 98 -7.55 -4.79 14.33
C LEU A 98 -8.54 -5.03 15.47
N GLU A 99 -9.76 -5.39 15.09
CA GLU A 99 -10.80 -5.86 15.99
C GLU A 99 -11.10 -7.32 15.64
N LYS A 100 -11.01 -8.21 16.64
CA LYS A 100 -11.52 -9.56 16.51
C LYS A 100 -13.03 -9.53 16.74
N ARG A 101 -13.80 -10.02 15.78
CA ARG A 101 -15.24 -10.27 15.94
C ARG A 101 -15.49 -11.71 15.51
N ASP A 102 -15.99 -12.50 16.45
CA ASP A 102 -16.08 -13.96 16.32
C ASP A 102 -14.70 -14.54 15.95
N ASP A 103 -14.61 -15.31 14.86
CA ASP A 103 -13.38 -15.92 14.39
C ASP A 103 -12.65 -15.10 13.31
N ARG A 104 -13.12 -13.89 12.99
CA ARG A 104 -12.54 -13.05 11.93
C ARG A 104 -11.93 -11.76 12.48
N TYR A 105 -10.95 -11.24 11.75
CA TYR A 105 -10.35 -9.93 12.02
C TYR A 105 -10.89 -8.87 11.08
N TYR A 106 -11.25 -7.73 11.66
CA TYR A 106 -11.74 -6.55 10.96
C TYR A 106 -10.78 -5.39 11.18
N LEU A 107 -10.66 -4.55 10.17
CA LEU A 107 -9.90 -3.30 10.25
C LEU A 107 -10.84 -2.14 10.49
N LYS A 108 -10.41 -1.22 11.35
CA LYS A 108 -11.08 0.05 11.62
C LYS A 108 -10.05 1.16 11.59
N ARG A 109 -10.41 2.33 11.05
CA ARG A 109 -9.55 3.52 11.15
C ARG A 109 -9.52 4.03 12.59
N LYS A 110 -8.32 4.31 13.09
CA LYS A 110 -8.10 4.87 14.42
C LYS A 110 -8.75 6.25 14.58
#